data_AF-A0A505HAV7-F1
#
_entry.id   AF-A0A505HAV7-F1
#
_cell.length_a   1.000
_cell.length_b   1.000
_cell.length_c   1.000
_cell.angle_alpha   90.00
_cell.angle_beta   90.00
_cell.angle_gamma   90.00
#
_symmetry.space_group_name_H-M   'P 1'
#
loop_
_entity.id
_entity.type
_entity.pdbx_description
1 polymer ?
#
loop_
_entity_poly.entity_id
_entity_poly.type
_entity_poly.pdbx_seq_one_letter_code
_entity_poly.pdbx_strand_id
1 'polypeptide(L)'
;VAVVPAAALLVPTLTPDRPEDPRVLPTAGPVQPPSTVAPAPEPPVVTAPATPSSAPATGGNRPPATGQPDAAERVDGLIEAGLAEGQIREDVGVDLRNLLRNAVAASGEGEVTAAVDRLRDKIDERRREGSITPGYARRLDAAAAELVAGQT
;
A
#
# COMPACT_ATOMS: atom_id res chain seq x y z
N VAL A 1 -5.04 -1.16 -62.18
CA VAL A 1 -5.25 -2.42 -61.42
C VAL A 1 -5.34 -2.01 -59.96
N ALA A 2 -6.53 -1.70 -59.41
CA ALA A 2 -7.51 -2.62 -58.79
C ALA A 2 -6.90 -3.27 -57.53
N VAL A 3 -7.42 -3.28 -56.28
CA VAL A 3 -8.77 -3.15 -55.67
C VAL A 3 -8.58 -2.84 -54.14
N VAL A 4 -9.47 -2.09 -53.51
CA VAL A 4 -9.77 -1.98 -52.04
C VAL A 4 -10.98 -2.89 -51.75
N PRO A 5 -11.31 -3.52 -50.59
CA PRO A 5 -10.86 -3.39 -49.17
C PRO A 5 -10.70 -4.76 -48.45
N ALA A 6 -10.52 -4.79 -47.11
CA ALA A 6 -11.45 -5.44 -46.17
C ALA A 6 -10.81 -5.78 -44.80
N ALA A 7 -11.54 -5.43 -43.75
CA ALA A 7 -11.28 -5.75 -42.35
C ALA A 7 -11.66 -7.20 -41.99
N ALA A 8 -11.06 -7.74 -40.92
CA ALA A 8 -11.70 -8.75 -40.08
C ALA A 8 -11.02 -8.83 -38.70
N LEU A 9 -11.75 -8.44 -37.65
CA LEU A 9 -11.50 -8.80 -36.26
C LEU A 9 -11.88 -10.28 -36.06
N LEU A 10 -11.04 -11.06 -35.39
CA LEU A 10 -11.38 -12.42 -34.98
C LEU A 10 -10.98 -12.64 -33.51
N VAL A 11 -11.99 -12.77 -32.66
CA VAL A 11 -11.91 -13.32 -31.30
C VAL A 11 -12.44 -14.74 -31.37
N PRO A 12 -11.74 -15.75 -30.84
CA PRO A 12 -12.35 -17.02 -30.48
C PRO A 12 -12.61 -17.07 -28.97
N THR A 13 -13.89 -17.02 -28.61
CA THR A 13 -14.42 -17.58 -27.36
C THR A 13 -14.48 -19.09 -27.51
N LEU A 14 -13.86 -19.89 -26.62
CA LEU A 14 -14.18 -21.31 -26.48
C LEU A 14 -13.99 -21.80 -25.04
N THR A 15 -15.15 -22.10 -24.47
CA THR A 15 -15.54 -22.80 -23.25
C THR A 15 -14.69 -24.05 -22.95
N PRO A 16 -14.34 -24.31 -21.67
CA PRO A 16 -13.90 -25.65 -21.28
C PRO A 16 -15.06 -26.64 -21.36
N ASP A 17 -14.89 -27.64 -22.21
CA ASP A 17 -15.72 -28.84 -22.29
C ASP A 17 -15.59 -29.65 -20.99
N ARG A 18 -16.72 -30.04 -20.40
CA ARG A 18 -16.79 -30.86 -19.19
C ARG A 18 -17.48 -32.18 -19.55
N PRO A 19 -16.76 -33.29 -19.68
CA PRO A 19 -17.37 -34.61 -19.62
C PRO A 19 -17.50 -35.09 -18.17
N GLU A 20 -18.67 -35.65 -17.86
CA GLU A 20 -19.12 -36.09 -16.53
C GLU A 20 -18.48 -37.41 -16.04
N ASP A 21 -18.10 -37.39 -14.77
CA ASP A 21 -18.24 -38.38 -13.68
C ASP A 21 -18.30 -39.91 -13.98
N PRO A 22 -17.28 -40.69 -13.58
CA PRO A 22 -17.48 -42.11 -13.29
C PRO A 22 -18.07 -42.29 -11.89
N ARG A 23 -19.37 -42.61 -11.83
CA ARG A 23 -20.02 -43.17 -10.63
C ARG A 23 -19.21 -44.36 -10.09
N VAL A 24 -18.59 -44.18 -8.92
CA VAL A 24 -18.08 -45.29 -8.10
C VAL A 24 -18.76 -45.29 -6.73
N LEU A 25 -19.15 -46.51 -6.33
CA LEU A 25 -20.08 -46.86 -5.26
C LEU A 25 -19.70 -46.34 -3.85
N PRO A 26 -20.68 -46.21 -2.93
CA PRO A 26 -20.40 -45.88 -1.54
C PRO A 26 -19.62 -47.03 -0.87
N THR A 27 -18.39 -46.74 -0.47
CA THR A 27 -17.62 -47.61 0.43
C THR A 27 -17.99 -47.22 1.86
N ALA A 28 -18.53 -48.18 2.63
CA ALA A 28 -18.80 -47.99 4.04
C ALA A 28 -17.51 -47.61 4.79
N GLY A 29 -17.49 -46.43 5.41
CA GLY A 29 -16.36 -45.95 6.19
C GLY A 29 -16.23 -46.68 7.55
N PRO A 30 -15.04 -46.65 8.18
CA PRO A 30 -14.83 -47.27 9.48
C PRO A 30 -15.59 -46.53 10.59
N VAL A 31 -16.19 -47.28 11.52
CA VAL A 31 -16.83 -46.76 12.74
C VAL A 31 -15.75 -46.28 13.71
N GLN A 32 -15.82 -45.02 14.13
CA GLN A 32 -14.87 -44.38 15.05
C GLN A 32 -15.31 -44.58 16.52
N PRO A 33 -14.41 -44.95 17.45
CA PRO A 33 -14.73 -45.07 18.88
C PRO A 33 -14.98 -43.69 19.54
N PRO A 34 -15.67 -43.64 20.69
CA PRO A 34 -15.99 -42.37 21.36
C PRO A 34 -14.72 -41.63 21.79
N SER A 35 -14.70 -40.32 21.50
CA SER A 35 -13.60 -39.42 21.85
C SER A 35 -13.59 -39.11 23.34
N THR A 36 -12.50 -39.45 24.02
CA THR A 36 -12.15 -38.89 25.33
C THR A 36 -11.88 -37.39 25.17
N VAL A 37 -12.64 -36.55 25.89
CA VAL A 37 -12.40 -35.09 25.96
C VAL A 37 -11.11 -34.84 26.74
N ALA A 38 -10.11 -34.28 26.06
CA ALA A 38 -8.96 -33.65 26.70
C ALA A 38 -9.33 -32.21 27.14
N PRO A 39 -8.79 -31.70 28.26
CA PRO A 39 -9.06 -30.33 28.69
C PRO A 39 -8.52 -29.31 27.67
N ALA A 40 -9.30 -28.25 27.44
CA ALA A 40 -8.98 -27.19 26.50
C ALA A 40 -7.70 -26.42 26.95
N PRO A 41 -6.76 -26.13 26.03
CA PRO A 41 -5.67 -25.22 26.33
C PRO A 41 -6.22 -23.78 26.46
N GLU A 42 -5.80 -23.07 27.51
CA GLU A 42 -6.11 -21.65 27.69
C GLU A 42 -5.51 -20.81 26.55
N PRO A 43 -6.20 -19.75 26.10
CA PRO A 43 -5.66 -18.87 25.08
C PRO A 43 -4.44 -18.11 25.62
N PRO A 44 -3.39 -17.88 24.80
CA PRO A 44 -2.29 -17.02 25.20
C PRO A 44 -2.79 -15.59 25.42
N VAL A 45 -2.41 -14.97 26.54
CA VAL A 45 -2.66 -13.56 26.82
C VAL A 45 -1.86 -12.72 25.84
N VAL A 46 -2.52 -12.16 24.83
CA VAL A 46 -1.93 -11.18 23.92
C VAL A 46 -1.73 -9.89 24.71
N THR A 47 -0.50 -9.60 25.10
CA THR A 47 -0.16 -8.28 25.64
C THR A 47 -0.13 -7.31 24.47
N ALA A 48 -1.09 -6.38 24.41
CA ALA A 48 -1.12 -5.34 23.39
C ALA A 48 0.16 -4.48 23.51
N PRO A 49 0.86 -4.18 22.40
CA PRO A 49 1.96 -3.22 22.46
C PRO A 49 1.42 -1.84 22.86
N ALA A 50 2.14 -1.17 23.75
CA ALA A 50 1.80 0.19 24.17
C ALA A 50 1.76 1.12 22.95
N THR A 51 0.65 1.84 22.78
CA THR A 51 0.52 2.89 21.78
C THR A 51 1.50 4.03 22.12
N PRO A 52 2.41 4.43 21.22
CA PRO A 52 3.09 5.70 21.38
C PRO A 52 2.05 6.82 21.24
N SER A 53 1.81 7.56 22.32
CA SER A 53 1.03 8.79 22.27
C SER A 53 1.91 9.90 21.70
N SER A 54 1.87 10.05 20.37
CA SER A 54 2.36 11.28 19.72
C SER A 54 1.27 12.33 19.82
N ALA A 55 1.53 13.43 20.53
CA ALA A 55 0.63 14.56 20.56
C ALA A 55 0.53 15.19 19.16
N PRO A 56 -0.66 15.66 18.71
CA PRO A 56 -0.80 16.27 17.39
C PRO A 56 -0.02 17.59 17.33
N ALA A 57 0.91 17.68 16.36
CA ALA A 57 1.56 18.94 16.03
C ALA A 57 0.52 19.92 15.47
N THR A 58 0.10 20.87 16.29
CA THR A 58 -0.82 21.92 15.91
C THR A 58 -0.12 22.84 14.90
N GLY A 59 -0.78 23.09 13.78
CA GLY A 59 -0.24 23.84 12.64
C GLY A 59 0.38 25.17 13.05
N GLY A 60 1.67 25.30 12.74
CA GLY A 60 2.40 26.55 12.80
C GLY A 60 3.01 26.83 11.43
N ASN A 61 2.86 28.06 10.96
CA ASN A 61 3.52 28.62 9.79
C ASN A 61 5.06 28.48 9.96
N ARG A 62 5.63 27.33 9.54
CA ARG A 62 7.06 26.99 9.71
C ARG A 62 7.89 27.73 8.65
N PRO A 63 9.08 28.28 9.02
CA PRO A 63 10.04 28.87 8.07
C PRO A 63 10.40 27.91 6.92
N PRO A 64 10.96 28.40 5.79
CA PRO A 64 11.46 27.52 4.73
C PRO A 64 12.49 26.54 5.31
N ALA A 65 12.39 25.27 4.92
CA ALA A 65 13.27 24.22 5.39
C ALA A 65 14.70 24.49 4.89
N THR A 66 15.65 24.34 5.79
CA THR A 66 17.08 24.42 5.46
C THR A 66 17.61 22.99 5.37
N GLY A 67 17.19 22.26 4.33
CA GLY A 67 17.77 20.97 3.96
C GLY A 67 16.80 19.79 3.86
N GLN A 68 17.27 18.73 3.21
CA GLN A 68 16.58 17.45 3.05
C GLN A 68 15.99 16.84 4.35
N PRO A 69 16.67 16.81 5.52
CA PRO A 69 16.11 16.20 6.73
C PRO A 69 14.86 16.93 7.25
N ASP A 70 14.84 18.27 7.18
CA ASP A 70 13.66 19.07 7.53
C ASP A 70 12.46 18.76 6.61
N ALA A 71 12.72 18.54 5.31
CA ALA A 71 11.69 18.15 4.36
C ALA A 71 11.15 16.74 4.65
N ALA A 72 12.02 15.80 5.02
CA ALA A 72 11.62 14.44 5.38
C ALA A 72 10.73 14.39 6.64
N GLU A 73 11.09 15.14 7.68
CA GLU A 73 10.25 15.27 8.88
C GLU A 73 8.86 15.83 8.56
N ARG A 74 8.76 16.80 7.64
CA ARG A 74 7.45 17.33 7.20
C ARG A 74 6.61 16.29 6.48
N VAL A 75 7.21 15.46 5.62
CA VAL A 75 6.50 14.38 4.94
C VAL A 75 6.03 13.33 5.96
N ASP A 76 6.87 12.92 6.91
CA ASP A 76 6.48 11.93 7.93
C ASP A 76 5.35 12.45 8.83
N GLY A 77 5.41 13.72 9.25
CA GLY A 77 4.35 14.36 10.02
C GLY A 77 3.02 14.45 9.25
N LEU A 78 3.07 14.69 7.93
CA LEU A 78 1.88 14.62 7.09
C LEU A 78 1.32 13.20 7.00
N ILE A 79 2.16 12.18 6.89
CA ILE A 79 1.71 10.79 6.88
C ILE A 79 1.03 10.43 8.20
N GLU A 80 1.62 10.79 9.33
CA GLU A 80 1.05 10.56 10.66
C GLU A 80 -0.31 11.24 10.83
N ALA A 81 -0.41 12.54 10.51
CA ALA A 81 -1.66 13.27 10.59
C ALA A 81 -2.73 12.68 9.65
N GLY A 82 -2.33 12.24 8.45
CA GLY A 82 -3.25 11.66 7.47
C GLY A 82 -3.81 10.31 7.92
N LEU A 83 -3.00 9.51 8.61
CA LEU A 83 -3.44 8.27 9.25
C LEU A 83 -4.43 8.56 10.39
N ALA A 84 -4.12 9.52 11.26
CA ALA A 84 -4.97 9.89 12.39
C ALA A 84 -6.33 10.46 11.94
N GLU A 85 -6.35 11.21 10.84
CA GLU A 85 -7.57 11.79 10.26
C GLU A 85 -8.33 10.81 9.34
N GLY A 86 -7.82 9.61 9.09
CA GLY A 86 -8.41 8.64 8.16
C GLY A 86 -8.32 9.06 6.67
N GLN A 87 -7.43 10.00 6.37
CA GLN A 87 -7.18 10.51 5.01
C GLN A 87 -6.24 9.60 4.21
N ILE A 88 -5.50 8.74 4.91
CA ILE A 88 -4.58 7.73 4.39
C ILE A 88 -4.95 6.41 5.05
N ARG A 89 -5.08 5.34 4.28
CA ARG A 89 -5.25 3.98 4.84
C ARG A 89 -3.98 3.53 5.58
N GLU A 90 -4.15 2.71 6.61
CA GLU A 90 -3.05 2.26 7.47
C GLU A 90 -1.91 1.57 6.72
N ASP A 91 -2.24 0.63 5.84
CA ASP A 91 -1.29 -0.10 5.00
C ASP A 91 -0.50 0.83 4.07
N VAL A 92 -1.17 1.85 3.54
CA VAL A 92 -0.55 2.88 2.71
C VAL A 92 0.40 3.76 3.52
N GLY A 93 0.05 4.12 4.76
CA GLY A 93 0.94 4.90 5.61
C GLY A 93 2.27 4.19 5.87
N VAL A 94 2.25 2.88 6.06
CA VAL A 94 3.46 2.05 6.20
C VAL A 94 4.28 2.07 4.90
N ASP A 95 3.64 1.88 3.75
CA ASP A 95 4.28 1.93 2.43
C ASP A 95 4.98 3.29 2.18
N LEU A 96 4.27 4.39 2.43
CA LEU A 96 4.82 5.75 2.26
C LEU A 96 6.01 6.01 3.18
N ARG A 97 5.96 5.55 4.44
CA ARG A 97 7.10 5.66 5.38
C ARG A 97 8.31 4.84 4.93
N ASN A 98 8.09 3.68 4.32
CA ASN A 98 9.18 2.89 3.74
C ASN A 98 9.84 3.62 2.56
N LEU A 99 9.03 4.19 1.66
CA LEU A 99 9.52 4.96 0.52
C LEU A 99 10.28 6.21 0.97
N LEU A 100 9.76 6.93 1.97
CA LEU A 100 10.43 8.08 2.56
C LEU A 100 11.79 7.70 3.16
N ARG A 101 11.86 6.60 3.93
CA ARG A 101 13.13 6.09 4.48
C ARG A 101 14.15 5.80 3.38
N ASN A 102 13.72 5.23 2.26
CA ASN A 102 14.60 4.96 1.12
C ASN A 102 15.12 6.26 0.49
N ALA A 103 14.27 7.28 0.39
CA ALA A 103 14.69 8.59 -0.14
C ALA A 103 15.71 9.29 0.77
N VAL A 104 15.55 9.20 2.09
CA VAL A 104 16.50 9.74 3.06
C VAL A 104 17.82 8.96 3.10
N ALA A 105 17.77 7.65 2.86
CA ALA A 105 18.97 6.80 2.84
C ALA A 105 19.78 6.92 1.53
N ALA A 106 19.20 7.48 0.47
CA ALA A 106 19.87 7.68 -0.80
C ALA A 106 20.99 8.72 -0.67
N SER A 107 22.16 8.43 -1.25
CA SER A 107 23.37 9.25 -1.07
C SER A 107 23.76 10.01 -2.33
N GLY A 108 23.34 9.55 -3.51
CA GLY A 108 23.53 10.26 -4.78
C GLY A 108 22.34 11.14 -5.15
N GLU A 109 22.57 12.31 -5.74
CA GLU A 109 21.51 13.22 -6.22
C GLU A 109 20.51 12.53 -7.17
N GLY A 110 21.01 11.71 -8.09
CA GLY A 110 20.18 10.91 -8.99
C GLY A 110 19.41 9.79 -8.28
N GLU A 111 19.96 9.24 -7.20
CA GLU A 111 19.29 8.22 -6.39
C GLU A 111 18.16 8.83 -5.55
N VAL A 112 18.40 10.00 -4.96
CA VAL A 112 17.41 10.77 -4.21
C VAL A 112 16.26 11.15 -5.14
N THR A 113 16.56 11.69 -6.31
CA THR A 113 15.55 12.05 -7.32
C THR A 113 14.70 10.83 -7.69
N ALA A 114 15.33 9.71 -8.02
CA ALA A 114 14.61 8.47 -8.35
C ALA A 114 13.79 7.91 -7.18
N ALA A 115 14.25 8.06 -5.94
CA ALA A 115 13.50 7.63 -4.75
C ALA A 115 12.29 8.54 -4.49
N VAL A 116 12.44 9.85 -4.68
CA VAL A 116 11.35 10.82 -4.56
C VAL A 116 10.32 10.61 -5.68
N ASP A 117 10.75 10.36 -6.91
CA ASP A 117 9.82 10.06 -8.02
C ASP A 117 8.96 8.82 -7.71
N ARG A 118 9.56 7.74 -7.18
CA ARG A 118 8.80 6.56 -6.75
C ARG A 118 7.81 6.87 -5.64
N LEU A 119 8.18 7.73 -4.68
CA LEU A 119 7.27 8.16 -3.62
C LEU A 119 6.07 8.92 -4.20
N ARG A 120 6.32 9.86 -5.11
CA ARG A 120 5.28 10.66 -5.78
C ARG A 120 4.36 9.79 -6.64
N ASP A 121 4.93 8.85 -7.40
CA ASP A 121 4.16 7.89 -8.18
C ASP A 121 3.21 7.06 -7.32
N LYS A 122 3.68 6.60 -6.14
CA LYS A 122 2.81 5.88 -5.20
C LYS A 122 1.73 6.75 -4.59
N ILE A 123 2.04 7.99 -4.20
CA ILE A 123 0.99 8.93 -3.73
C ILE A 123 -0.11 9.07 -4.78
N ASP A 124 0.27 9.23 -6.03
CA ASP A 124 -0.65 9.43 -7.14
C ASP A 124 -1.46 8.16 -7.48
N GLU A 125 -0.85 6.98 -7.38
CA GLU A 125 -1.53 5.69 -7.51
C GLU A 125 -2.55 5.49 -6.38
N ARG A 126 -2.15 5.68 -5.11
CA ARG A 126 -3.05 5.52 -3.96
C ARG A 126 -4.20 6.53 -3.98
N ARG A 127 -3.97 7.72 -4.52
CA ARG A 127 -5.04 8.69 -4.80
C ARG A 127 -6.05 8.13 -5.79
N ARG A 128 -5.61 7.54 -6.90
CA ARG A 128 -6.49 6.94 -7.93
C ARG A 128 -7.28 5.74 -7.39
N GLU A 129 -6.66 4.97 -6.50
CA GLU A 129 -7.30 3.84 -5.80
C GLU A 129 -8.28 4.27 -4.70
N GLY A 130 -8.23 5.54 -4.27
CA GLY A 130 -9.05 6.06 -3.17
C GLY A 130 -8.48 5.78 -1.78
N SER A 131 -7.28 5.22 -1.68
CA SER A 131 -6.58 4.96 -0.41
C SER A 131 -5.94 6.20 0.21
N ILE A 132 -5.85 7.30 -0.56
CA ILE A 132 -5.51 8.64 -0.09
C ILE A 132 -6.54 9.63 -0.66
N THR A 133 -7.06 10.54 0.17
CA THR A 133 -8.01 11.53 -0.34
C THR A 133 -7.33 12.55 -1.29
N PRO A 134 -8.03 13.05 -2.34
CA PRO A 134 -7.41 13.90 -3.35
C PRO A 134 -6.73 15.17 -2.80
N GLY A 135 -7.32 15.77 -1.76
CA GLY A 135 -6.75 16.94 -1.10
C GLY A 135 -5.47 16.60 -0.33
N TYR A 136 -5.43 15.44 0.32
CA TYR A 136 -4.27 15.01 1.11
C TYR A 136 -3.12 14.56 0.21
N ALA A 137 -3.41 13.88 -0.91
CA ALA A 137 -2.42 13.49 -1.90
C ALA A 137 -1.64 14.69 -2.45
N ARG A 138 -2.33 15.82 -2.74
CA ARG A 138 -1.65 17.05 -3.20
C ARG A 138 -0.71 17.64 -2.14
N ARG A 139 -1.07 17.56 -0.86
CA ARG A 139 -0.20 18.04 0.23
C ARG A 139 1.04 17.18 0.37
N LEU A 140 0.88 15.86 0.27
CA LEU A 140 2.00 14.91 0.28
C LEU A 140 2.92 15.12 -0.94
N ASP A 141 2.36 15.28 -2.14
CA ASP A 141 3.15 15.51 -3.36
C ASP A 141 3.99 16.79 -3.27
N ALA A 142 3.38 17.88 -2.80
CA ALA A 142 4.08 19.14 -2.61
C ALA A 142 5.20 19.01 -1.57
N ALA A 143 4.95 18.34 -0.44
CA ALA A 143 5.98 18.11 0.57
C ALA A 143 7.10 17.18 0.08
N ALA A 144 6.78 16.17 -0.74
CA ALA A 144 7.76 15.27 -1.33
C ALA A 144 8.67 15.99 -2.35
N ALA A 145 8.15 16.96 -3.11
CA ALA A 145 8.96 17.74 -4.04
C ALA A 145 10.07 18.55 -3.33
N GLU A 146 9.83 18.99 -2.10
CA GLU A 146 10.82 19.71 -1.28
C GLU A 146 12.02 18.84 -0.86
N LEU A 147 11.90 17.50 -0.92
CA LEU A 147 13.01 16.59 -0.62
C LEU A 147 14.16 16.75 -1.61
N VAL A 148 13.86 17.06 -2.88
CA VAL A 148 14.88 17.30 -3.92
C VAL A 148 15.39 18.74 -3.83
N ALA A 149 14.52 19.70 -3.51
CA ALA A 149 14.90 21.10 -3.37
C ALA A 149 15.85 21.36 -2.19
N GLY A 150 15.76 20.56 -1.11
CA GLY A 150 16.64 20.65 0.06
C GLY A 150 18.05 20.06 -0.13
N GLN A 151 18.39 19.60 -1.34
CA GLN A 151 19.70 19.01 -1.67
C GLN A 151 20.75 20.04 -2.12
N THR A 152 20.31 21.23 -2.58
CA THR A 152 21.14 22.30 -3.14
C THR A 152 21.58 23.31 -2.08
#